data_AF-A0A9X9AAA1-F1
#
_entry.id   AF-A0A9X9AAA1-F1
#
_cell.length_a   1.000
_cell.length_b   1.000
_cell.length_c   1.000
_cell.angle_alpha   90.00
_cell.angle_beta   90.00
_cell.angle_gamma   90.00
#
_symmetry.space_group_name_H-M   'P 1'
#
loop_
_entity.id
_entity.type
_entity.pdbx_description
1 polymer ?
#
loop_
_entity_poly.entity_id
_entity_poly.type
_entity_poly.pdbx_seq_one_letter_code
_entity_poly.pdbx_strand_id
1 'polypeptide(L)'
;MERFVWKPDMSLATPLYKQIETYIKEKIVNGEWTVGTKLPSQRDLAHTFGVNRSTIVMAFDELVAKGYIEGNGRKGTIVVNNNENVSTYAPPPNWQSYVE
;
A
#
# COMPACT_ATOMS: atom_id res chain seq x y z
N MET A 1 3.33 8.59 -19.02
CA MET A 1 2.34 8.36 -17.94
C MET A 1 1.99 6.88 -17.98
N GLU A 2 2.60 6.07 -17.12
CA GLU A 2 2.26 4.65 -17.05
C GLU A 2 0.84 4.50 -16.51
N ARG A 3 -0.04 3.92 -17.32
CA ARG A 3 -1.40 3.55 -16.91
C ARG A 3 -1.27 2.30 -16.04
N PHE A 4 -1.67 2.38 -14.78
CA PHE A 4 -1.93 1.17 -13.99
C PHE A 4 -3.14 0.45 -14.61
N VAL A 5 -2.92 -0.75 -15.15
CA VAL A 5 -3.96 -1.54 -15.84
C VAL A 5 -4.62 -2.54 -14.88
N TRP A 6 -4.08 -2.73 -13.68
CA TRP A 6 -4.60 -3.68 -12.70
C TRP A 6 -5.72 -3.09 -11.83
N LYS A 7 -6.72 -3.90 -11.49
CA LYS A 7 -7.81 -3.57 -10.57
C LYS A 7 -8.12 -4.76 -9.66
N PRO A 8 -8.50 -4.52 -8.40
CA PRO A 8 -8.91 -5.59 -7.49
C PRO A 8 -10.30 -6.12 -7.89
N ASP A 9 -10.51 -7.41 -7.65
CA ASP A 9 -11.74 -8.13 -8.02
C ASP A 9 -12.65 -8.30 -6.81
N MET A 10 -13.86 -7.72 -6.88
CA MET A 10 -14.85 -7.77 -5.80
C MET A 10 -15.57 -9.12 -5.69
N SER A 11 -15.44 -10.00 -6.68
CA SER A 11 -16.06 -11.34 -6.69
C SER A 11 -15.24 -12.38 -5.94
N LEU A 12 -13.97 -12.11 -5.66
CA LEU A 12 -13.10 -13.01 -4.91
C LEU A 12 -13.42 -12.98 -3.41
N ALA A 13 -13.24 -14.12 -2.74
CA ALA A 13 -13.35 -14.22 -1.29
C ALA A 13 -12.30 -13.37 -0.54
N THR A 14 -11.22 -12.98 -1.22
CA THR A 14 -10.14 -12.17 -0.66
C THR A 14 -10.60 -10.70 -0.53
N PRO A 15 -10.49 -10.08 0.65
CA PRO A 15 -10.81 -8.66 0.82
C PRO A 15 -10.02 -7.75 -0.14
N LEU A 16 -10.67 -6.69 -0.65
CA LEU A 16 -10.05 -5.76 -1.61
C LEU A 16 -8.74 -5.16 -1.11
N TYR A 17 -8.67 -4.77 0.17
CA TYR A 17 -7.45 -4.21 0.74
C TYR A 17 -6.29 -5.21 0.70
N LYS A 18 -6.55 -6.50 0.93
CA LYS A 18 -5.52 -7.56 0.82
C LYS A 18 -5.07 -7.76 -0.62
N GLN A 19 -6.00 -7.71 -1.58
CA GLN A 19 -5.63 -7.82 -2.99
C GLN A 19 -4.71 -6.67 -3.43
N ILE A 20 -5.04 -5.44 -3.00
CA ILE A 20 -4.24 -4.25 -3.29
C ILE A 20 -2.88 -4.32 -2.58
N GLU A 21 -2.87 -4.76 -1.32
CA GLU A 21 -1.64 -4.98 -0.55
C GLU A 21 -0.71 -5.98 -1.25
N THR A 22 -1.24 -7.15 -1.64
CA THR A 22 -0.47 -8.16 -2.38
C THR A 22 0.07 -7.60 -3.69
N TYR A 23 -0.77 -6.91 -4.48
CA TYR A 23 -0.35 -6.32 -5.75
C TYR A 23 0.80 -5.33 -5.57
N ILE A 24 0.70 -4.42 -4.59
CA ILE A 24 1.76 -3.44 -4.29
C ILE A 24 3.02 -4.15 -3.80
N LYS A 25 2.88 -5.12 -2.91
CA LYS A 25 4.00 -5.92 -2.41
C LYS A 25 4.74 -6.59 -3.57
N GLU A 26 4.04 -7.24 -4.48
CA GLU A 26 4.64 -7.88 -5.65
C GLU A 26 5.40 -6.88 -6.52
N LYS A 27 4.86 -5.67 -6.73
CA LYS A 27 5.56 -4.60 -7.46
C LYS A 27 6.86 -4.16 -6.79
N ILE A 28 6.86 -4.08 -5.47
CA ILE A 28 8.04 -3.72 -4.68
C ILE A 28 9.10 -4.83 -4.76
N VAL A 29 8.68 -6.09 -4.55
CA VAL A 29 9.56 -7.27 -4.49
C VAL A 29 10.14 -7.59 -5.87
N ASN A 30 9.35 -7.44 -6.93
CA ASN A 30 9.84 -7.57 -8.31
C ASN A 30 10.77 -6.42 -8.75
N GLY A 31 10.96 -5.41 -7.90
CA GLY A 31 11.84 -4.28 -8.17
C GLY A 31 11.26 -3.25 -9.13
N GLU A 32 9.98 -3.33 -9.49
CA GLU A 32 9.30 -2.27 -10.25
C GLU A 32 9.22 -0.99 -9.42
N TRP A 33 8.95 -1.13 -8.11
CA TRP A 33 9.00 -0.03 -7.14
C TRP A 33 10.17 -0.22 -6.19
N THR A 34 11.30 0.36 -6.55
CA THR A 34 12.54 0.25 -5.76
C THR A 34 12.46 1.07 -4.47
N VAL A 35 13.30 0.71 -3.50
CA VAL A 35 13.48 1.48 -2.26
C VAL A 35 13.84 2.93 -2.59
N GLY A 36 13.17 3.87 -1.93
CA GLY A 36 13.25 5.32 -2.21
C GLY A 36 12.21 5.82 -3.22
N THR A 37 11.49 4.91 -3.91
CA THR A 37 10.42 5.30 -4.83
C THR A 37 9.25 5.90 -4.08
N LYS A 38 8.79 7.07 -4.53
CA LYS A 38 7.59 7.71 -4.01
C LYS A 38 6.37 7.09 -4.68
N LEU A 39 5.49 6.50 -3.88
CA LEU A 39 4.23 5.93 -4.35
C LEU A 39 3.22 7.03 -4.71
N PRO A 40 2.29 6.75 -5.64
CA PRO A 40 1.17 7.64 -5.92
C PRO A 40 0.34 7.89 -4.66
N SER A 41 -0.39 9.01 -4.63
CA SER A 41 -1.20 9.32 -3.45
C SER A 41 -2.32 8.29 -3.26
N GLN A 42 -2.78 8.11 -2.02
CA GLN A 42 -3.91 7.23 -1.73
C GLN A 42 -5.17 7.61 -2.54
N ARG A 43 -5.35 8.91 -2.83
CA ARG A 43 -6.47 9.42 -3.65
C ARG A 43 -6.32 9.00 -5.11
N ASP A 44 -5.12 9.11 -5.66
CA ASP A 44 -4.86 8.71 -7.05
C ASP A 44 -4.99 7.20 -7.23
N LEU A 45 -4.51 6.41 -6.27
CA LEU A 45 -4.67 4.96 -6.27
C LEU A 45 -6.14 4.55 -6.13
N ALA A 46 -6.91 5.20 -5.25
CA ALA A 46 -8.34 4.95 -5.11
C ALA A 46 -9.08 5.22 -6.42
N HIS A 47 -8.80 6.34 -7.09
CA HIS A 47 -9.39 6.66 -8.38
C HIS A 47 -8.97 5.67 -9.48
N THR A 48 -7.70 5.28 -9.49
CA THR A 48 -7.13 4.37 -10.49
C THR A 48 -7.68 2.96 -10.37
N PHE A 49 -7.74 2.43 -9.15
CA PHE A 49 -8.29 1.11 -8.87
C PHE A 49 -9.83 1.10 -8.82
N GLY A 50 -10.47 2.26 -8.74
CA GLY A 50 -11.92 2.38 -8.66
C GLY A 50 -12.49 1.88 -7.33
N VAL A 51 -11.75 2.07 -6.24
CA VAL A 51 -12.13 1.61 -4.89
C VAL A 51 -12.28 2.78 -3.92
N ASN A 52 -12.91 2.52 -2.77
CA ASN A 52 -13.00 3.51 -1.71
C ASN A 52 -11.60 3.83 -1.15
N ARG A 53 -11.34 5.11 -0.86
CA ARG A 53 -10.09 5.56 -0.22
C ARG A 53 -9.78 4.77 1.04
N SER A 54 -10.76 4.43 1.87
CA SER A 54 -10.56 3.67 3.11
C SER A 54 -9.94 2.30 2.85
N THR A 55 -10.23 1.67 1.71
CA THR A 55 -9.63 0.40 1.30
C THR A 55 -8.14 0.55 0.98
N ILE A 56 -7.75 1.66 0.34
CA ILE A 56 -6.33 1.98 0.09
C ILE A 56 -5.59 2.27 1.38
N VAL A 57 -6.23 3.02 2.31
CA VAL A 57 -5.66 3.30 3.63
C VAL A 57 -5.37 2.00 4.36
N MET A 58 -6.34 1.07 4.42
CA MET A 58 -6.14 -0.25 5.03
C MET A 58 -4.99 -1.04 4.38
N ALA A 59 -4.91 -1.04 3.05
CA ALA A 59 -3.82 -1.73 2.34
C ALA A 59 -2.45 -1.11 2.66
N PHE A 60 -2.38 0.22 2.75
CA PHE A 60 -1.16 0.94 3.09
C PHE A 60 -0.75 0.68 4.54
N ASP A 61 -1.69 0.67 5.48
CA ASP A 61 -1.40 0.38 6.88
C ASP A 61 -0.80 -1.02 7.06
N GLU A 62 -1.31 -2.02 6.33
CA GLU A 62 -0.72 -3.38 6.31
C GLU A 62 0.72 -3.38 5.76
N LEU A 63 0.97 -2.66 4.67
CA LEU A 63 2.31 -2.55 4.07
C LEU A 63 3.28 -1.79 4.99
N VAL A 64 2.82 -0.78 5.71
CA VAL A 64 3.59 -0.07 6.74
C VAL A 64 3.90 -0.99 7.91
N ALA A 65 2.90 -1.73 8.41
CA ALA A 65 3.08 -2.68 9.51
C ALA A 65 4.05 -3.81 9.14
N LYS A 66 4.09 -4.21 7.86
CA LYS A 66 5.05 -5.17 7.31
C LYS A 66 6.40 -4.56 6.95
N GLY A 67 6.56 -3.24 7.07
CA GLY A 67 7.82 -2.53 6.83
C GLY A 67 8.22 -2.38 5.36
N TYR A 68 7.31 -2.55 4.40
CA TYR A 68 7.58 -2.34 2.98
C TYR A 68 7.60 -0.85 2.60
N ILE A 69 6.70 -0.08 3.20
CA ILE A 69 6.51 1.34 2.90
C ILE A 69 6.50 2.16 4.19
N GLU A 70 6.82 3.43 4.08
CA GLU A 70 6.68 4.40 5.16
C GLU A 70 5.83 5.58 4.68
N GLY A 71 4.77 5.89 5.45
CA GLY A 71 3.91 7.03 5.20
C GLY A 71 4.34 8.23 6.04
N ASN A 72 4.80 9.29 5.40
CA ASN A 72 5.25 10.50 6.11
C ASN A 72 4.26 11.65 5.89
N GLY A 73 3.00 11.45 6.30
CA GLY A 73 1.92 12.44 6.28
C GLY A 73 1.85 13.25 4.96
N ARG A 74 2.08 14.58 5.04
CA ARG A 74 2.02 15.52 3.90
C ARG A 74 3.08 15.27 2.81
N LYS A 75 4.12 14.47 3.06
CA LYS A 75 5.22 14.24 2.11
C LYS A 75 4.95 13.08 1.14
N GLY A 76 3.92 12.29 1.40
CA GLY A 76 3.55 11.11 0.61
C GLY A 76 4.12 9.81 1.22
N THR A 77 4.01 8.73 0.46
CA THR A 77 4.42 7.40 0.86
C THR A 77 5.63 6.96 0.05
N ILE A 78 6.63 6.38 0.71
CA ILE A 78 7.89 5.97 0.08
C ILE A 78 8.12 4.49 0.37
N VAL A 79 8.64 3.75 -0.61
CA VAL A 79 9.09 2.37 -0.42
C VAL A 79 10.39 2.38 0.38
N VAL A 80 10.43 1.66 1.50
CA VAL A 80 11.60 1.61 2.38
C VAL A 80 12.28 0.25 2.39
N ASN A 81 11.57 -0.79 1.97
CA ASN A 81 12.10 -2.15 1.93
C ASN A 81 11.52 -2.93 0.75
N ASN A 82 12.35 -3.75 0.10
CA ASN A 82 11.96 -4.66 -0.97
C ASN A 82 12.31 -6.13 -0.68
N ASN A 83 12.81 -6.42 0.52
CA ASN A 83 13.21 -7.77 0.92
C ASN A 83 12.00 -8.52 1.47
N GLU A 84 11.69 -9.69 0.92
CA GLU A 84 10.68 -10.63 1.47
C GLU A 84 11.02 -11.09 2.91
N ASN A 85 12.28 -10.98 3.34
CA ASN A 85 12.75 -11.37 4.67
C ASN A 85 12.53 -10.30 5.75
N VAL A 86 11.47 -9.48 5.67
CA VAL A 86 11.09 -8.61 6.79
C VAL A 86 10.52 -9.47 7.92
N SER A 87 11.44 -10.04 8.69
CA SER A 87 11.11 -10.73 9.93
C SER A 87 10.56 -9.71 10.93
N THR A 88 9.35 -9.99 11.41
CA THR A 88 8.75 -9.56 12.69
C THR A 88 8.31 -8.10 12.87
N TYR A 89 6.99 -7.91 12.84
CA TYR A 89 6.19 -7.03 13.70
C TYR A 89 6.74 -5.61 13.95
N ALA A 90 6.43 -4.66 13.07
CA ALA A 90 6.30 -3.27 13.53
C ALA A 90 5.01 -3.15 14.38
N PRO A 91 4.99 -2.35 15.46
CA PRO A 91 3.78 -2.10 16.23
C PRO A 91 2.66 -1.63 15.28
N PRO A 92 1.41 -2.12 15.43
CA PRO A 92 0.32 -1.67 14.59
C PRO A 92 0.24 -0.15 14.66
N PRO A 93 0.13 0.55 13.51
CA PRO A 93 0.00 2.00 13.50
C PRO A 93 -1.19 2.38 14.40
N ASN A 94 -0.99 3.34 15.30
CA ASN A 94 -2.05 3.78 16.20
C ASN A 94 -3.16 4.46 15.37
N TRP A 95 -4.21 3.70 15.05
CA TRP A 95 -5.37 4.14 14.27
C TRP A 95 -6.18 5.25 14.95
N GLN A 96 -5.92 5.57 16.22
CA GLN A 96 -6.58 6.66 16.94
C GLN A 96 -6.14 8.07 16.47
N SER A 97 -5.04 8.20 15.72
CA SER A 97 -4.59 9.52 15.23
C SER A 97 -5.27 10.00 13.94
N TYR A 98 -6.16 9.21 13.33
CA TYR A 98 -6.86 9.58 12.09
C TYR A 98 -8.32 10.01 12.27
N VAL A 99 -8.83 9.96 13.50
CA VAL A 99 -10.18 10.41 13.89
C VAL A 99 -10.06 11.65 14.79
N GLU A 100 -9.78 12.79 14.17
CA GLU A 100 -10.07 14.12 14.74
C GLU A 100 -10.59 15.05 13.64
#